data_AF-A0A2V8UT85-F1
#
_entry.id   AF-A0A2V8UT85-F1
#
_cell.length_a   1.000
_cell.length_b   1.000
_cell.length_c   1.000
_cell.angle_alpha   90.00
_cell.angle_beta   90.00
_cell.angle_gamma   90.00
#
_symmetry.space_group_name_H-M   'P 1'
#
loop_
_entity.id
_entity.type
_entity.pdbx_description
1 polymer ?
#
loop_
_entity_poly.entity_id
_entity_poly.type
_entity_poly.pdbx_seq_one_letter_code
_entity_poly.pdbx_strand_id
1 'polypeptide(L)'
;MENSNELSRRSFMKKSTGVAAGATAFTIVKPELVRGAGNEKLKAGLIGCGGRGTDAAQQLLHGNENIELVAMGDIFEDHLEASLNEIRASKYPNVAEKVKVDPEHHFVGFDAYKKVLASEIDIVMLCTPPGYRPMHFEAAVEAKKHVFAEKPFGTDPVNVRRFMAAAKKSEELKLTVMSGAQRRSQKEYVETVKRIKDGAIGDVLATYAYWVGTPVIQQKQRDANWKDMTWQHRAWYSFVWICGDQIVEQHLHNIDVINWVMGGHPVEVVATGGAAWRPREEIYGNIFDHISADFVYPNGVHISSYCRQYPHGLPTNISELVVGSKGRTNCKNMGTKGEDPYVQEHIDMVKSIRGQGPYINHGMTVAESTMTCI
;
A
#
# COMPACT_ATOMS: atom_id res chain seq x y z
N MET A 1 59.33 43.67 -38.08
CA MET A 1 58.14 44.24 -37.41
C MET A 1 57.02 43.24 -37.66
N GLU A 2 56.93 42.20 -36.84
CA GLU A 2 56.10 42.15 -35.61
C GLU A 2 54.60 42.34 -35.87
N ASN A 3 53.85 41.26 -35.60
CA ASN A 3 52.50 41.15 -35.02
C ASN A 3 51.31 41.90 -35.69
N SER A 4 50.08 41.37 -35.74
CA SER A 4 49.44 40.30 -34.96
C SER A 4 48.11 39.88 -35.62
N ASN A 5 47.75 38.62 -35.37
CA ASN A 5 46.44 37.99 -35.60
C ASN A 5 45.26 38.75 -34.98
N GLU A 6 44.15 38.83 -35.72
CA GLU A 6 42.81 38.53 -35.17
C GLU A 6 41.96 37.82 -36.24
N LEU A 7 42.05 36.48 -36.23
CA LEU A 7 41.08 35.62 -36.88
C LEU A 7 39.79 35.62 -36.05
N SER A 8 38.73 36.16 -36.65
CA SER A 8 37.36 36.13 -36.15
C SER A 8 36.92 34.72 -35.75
N ARG A 9 36.45 34.60 -34.50
CA ARG A 9 36.02 33.39 -33.76
C ARG A 9 34.85 32.59 -34.38
N ARG A 10 34.52 32.77 -35.67
CA ARG A 10 33.32 32.19 -36.30
C ARG A 10 33.55 31.17 -37.40
N SER A 11 34.80 30.80 -37.71
CA SER A 11 35.05 29.92 -38.86
C SER A 11 36.37 29.16 -38.77
N PHE A 12 36.47 28.18 -37.86
CA PHE A 12 37.21 26.94 -38.12
C PHE A 12 36.98 25.92 -36.99
N MET A 13 36.87 24.64 -37.35
CA MET A 13 36.54 23.46 -36.53
C MET A 13 35.04 23.14 -36.38
N LYS A 14 34.29 22.92 -37.47
CA LYS A 14 34.11 21.59 -38.09
C LYS A 14 35.21 20.56 -37.78
N LYS A 15 34.81 19.47 -37.10
CA LYS A 15 35.56 18.28 -36.66
C LYS A 15 36.37 18.47 -35.37
N SER A 16 35.79 18.06 -34.24
CA SER A 16 36.31 17.03 -33.31
C SER A 16 35.51 17.04 -32.00
N THR A 17 34.90 15.89 -31.68
CA THR A 17 34.70 15.33 -30.32
C THR A 17 34.15 16.24 -29.20
N GLY A 18 32.87 16.07 -28.89
CA GLY A 18 32.28 16.45 -27.61
C GLY A 18 31.17 15.46 -27.26
N VAL A 19 31.51 14.47 -26.42
CA VAL A 19 30.57 13.53 -25.80
C VAL A 19 29.55 14.32 -24.99
N ALA A 20 28.32 14.44 -25.50
CA ALA A 20 27.17 14.83 -24.71
C ALA A 20 26.53 13.54 -24.16
N ALA A 21 26.89 13.24 -22.92
CA ALA A 21 26.36 12.14 -22.15
C ALA A 21 24.85 12.30 -21.90
N GLY A 22 24.11 11.19 -22.07
CA GLY A 22 22.94 10.90 -21.24
C GLY A 22 21.61 11.56 -21.61
N ALA A 23 21.20 11.51 -22.88
CA ALA A 23 19.76 11.44 -23.19
C ALA A 23 19.43 9.96 -23.41
N THR A 24 18.87 9.28 -22.41
CA THR A 24 18.22 7.99 -22.62
C THR A 24 17.05 8.22 -23.55
N ALA A 25 17.27 7.97 -24.84
CA ALA A 25 16.21 7.89 -25.83
C ALA A 25 15.23 6.81 -25.34
N PHE A 26 13.96 7.22 -25.15
CA PHE A 26 12.86 6.28 -24.95
C PHE A 26 12.76 5.41 -26.19
N THR A 27 13.27 4.18 -26.13
CA THR A 27 12.90 3.16 -27.09
C THR A 27 11.46 2.78 -26.77
N ILE A 28 10.50 3.31 -27.52
CA ILE A 28 9.13 2.80 -27.52
C ILE A 28 9.23 1.37 -28.05
N VAL A 29 9.21 0.40 -27.14
CA VAL A 29 9.22 -1.02 -27.49
C VAL A 29 7.90 -1.32 -28.19
N LYS A 30 7.97 -1.81 -29.43
CA LYS A 30 6.78 -2.22 -30.18
C LYS A 30 6.01 -3.30 -29.41
N PRO A 31 4.67 -3.27 -29.37
CA PRO A 31 3.86 -4.30 -28.69
C PRO A 31 4.17 -5.75 -29.15
N GLU A 32 4.66 -5.90 -30.37
CA GLU A 32 5.06 -7.18 -30.95
C GLU A 32 6.31 -7.80 -30.30
N LEU A 33 7.20 -6.98 -29.71
CA LEU A 33 8.35 -7.43 -28.89
C LEU A 33 7.90 -7.86 -27.48
N VAL A 34 6.78 -7.32 -26.98
CA VAL A 34 6.17 -7.71 -25.69
C VAL A 34 5.47 -9.08 -25.79
N ARG A 35 5.13 -9.53 -27.00
CA ARG A 35 4.52 -10.85 -27.23
C ARG A 35 5.42 -12.05 -26.88
N GLY A 36 6.73 -11.83 -26.69
CA GLY A 36 7.68 -12.83 -26.18
C GLY A 36 7.94 -12.74 -24.67
N ALA A 37 7.63 -11.61 -24.02
CA ALA A 37 7.88 -11.35 -22.60
C ALA A 37 6.85 -11.97 -21.63
N GLY A 38 5.83 -12.66 -22.16
CA GLY A 38 4.73 -13.21 -21.35
C GLY A 38 5.10 -14.38 -20.43
N ASN A 39 6.30 -14.96 -20.57
CA ASN A 39 6.73 -16.14 -19.82
C ASN A 39 7.97 -15.93 -18.94
N GLU A 40 8.57 -14.74 -18.92
CA GLU A 40 9.66 -14.47 -17.99
C GLU A 40 9.13 -14.46 -16.54
N LYS A 41 9.92 -15.01 -15.62
CA LYS A 41 9.57 -15.03 -14.20
C LYS A 41 9.78 -13.64 -13.62
N LEU A 42 8.72 -13.07 -13.04
CA LEU A 42 8.85 -11.83 -12.27
C LEU A 42 9.52 -12.16 -10.94
N LYS A 43 10.49 -11.36 -10.53
CA LYS A 43 11.17 -11.49 -9.24
C LYS A 43 10.57 -10.50 -8.24
N ALA A 44 10.16 -10.98 -7.08
CA ALA A 44 9.59 -10.18 -6.01
C ALA A 44 10.57 -10.07 -4.83
N GLY A 45 10.55 -8.91 -4.17
CA GLY A 45 11.22 -8.68 -2.88
C GLY A 45 10.22 -8.26 -1.81
N LEU A 46 10.31 -8.83 -0.61
CA LEU A 46 9.46 -8.47 0.54
C LEU A 46 10.20 -7.54 1.50
N ILE A 47 9.55 -6.43 1.88
CA ILE A 47 10.04 -5.49 2.89
C ILE A 47 8.98 -5.40 3.99
N GLY A 48 9.34 -5.85 5.20
CA GLY A 48 8.43 -6.04 6.33
C GLY A 48 7.92 -7.48 6.41
N CYS A 49 8.58 -8.28 7.24
CA CYS A 49 8.39 -9.72 7.39
C CYS A 49 7.49 -10.07 8.61
N GLY A 50 6.51 -9.22 8.91
CA GLY A 50 5.45 -9.52 9.89
C GLY A 50 4.32 -10.35 9.27
N GLY A 51 3.33 -10.75 10.09
CA GLY A 51 2.25 -11.65 9.66
C GLY A 51 1.57 -11.24 8.34
N ARG A 52 1.17 -9.97 8.18
CA ARG A 52 0.55 -9.52 6.93
C ARG A 52 1.50 -9.58 5.73
N GLY A 53 2.79 -9.26 5.91
CA GLY A 53 3.80 -9.35 4.85
C GLY A 53 4.04 -10.79 4.41
N THR A 54 4.12 -11.71 5.37
CA THR A 54 4.17 -13.16 5.16
C THR A 54 2.97 -13.65 4.35
N ASP A 55 1.76 -13.29 4.75
CA ASP A 55 0.53 -13.68 4.04
C ASP A 55 0.48 -13.09 2.62
N ALA A 56 0.84 -11.82 2.44
CA ALA A 56 0.84 -11.16 1.13
C ALA A 56 1.81 -11.86 0.17
N ALA A 57 3.02 -12.19 0.63
CA ALA A 57 3.98 -12.94 -0.18
C ALA A 57 3.42 -14.31 -0.59
N GLN A 58 2.80 -15.05 0.34
CA GLN A 58 2.15 -16.33 0.02
C GLN A 58 1.02 -16.16 -1.01
N GLN A 59 0.19 -15.12 -0.89
CA GLN A 59 -0.93 -14.84 -1.80
C GLN A 59 -0.44 -14.45 -3.20
N LEU A 60 0.63 -13.65 -3.28
CA LEU A 60 1.30 -13.31 -4.53
C LEU A 60 1.81 -14.55 -5.27
N LEU A 61 2.54 -15.42 -4.56
CA LEU A 61 3.12 -16.65 -5.11
C LEU A 61 2.04 -17.69 -5.45
N HIS A 62 0.99 -17.78 -4.64
CA HIS A 62 -0.12 -18.70 -4.88
C HIS A 62 -0.93 -18.33 -6.12
N GLY A 63 -1.32 -17.06 -6.24
CA GLY A 63 -2.18 -16.57 -7.31
C GLY A 63 -1.52 -16.48 -8.69
N ASN A 64 -0.19 -16.61 -8.77
CA ASN A 64 0.57 -16.37 -10.00
C ASN A 64 1.62 -17.46 -10.23
N GLU A 65 1.70 -18.00 -11.45
CA GLU A 65 2.62 -19.11 -11.75
C GLU A 65 4.06 -18.67 -12.03
N ASN A 66 4.25 -17.60 -12.79
CA ASN A 66 5.57 -17.14 -13.24
C ASN A 66 6.10 -15.99 -12.36
N ILE A 67 6.16 -16.25 -11.05
CA ILE A 67 6.70 -15.31 -10.05
C ILE A 67 7.54 -16.05 -9.02
N GLU A 68 8.61 -15.41 -8.54
CA GLU A 68 9.48 -15.94 -7.50
C GLU A 68 9.76 -14.87 -6.45
N LEU A 69 9.88 -15.27 -5.18
CA LEU A 69 10.36 -14.41 -4.10
C LEU A 69 11.88 -14.62 -3.96
N VAL A 70 12.67 -13.57 -4.17
CA VAL A 70 14.15 -13.67 -4.24
C VAL A 70 14.89 -12.88 -3.17
N ALA A 71 14.23 -11.93 -2.52
CA ALA A 71 14.84 -11.11 -1.47
C ALA A 71 13.85 -10.77 -0.35
N MET A 72 14.36 -10.68 0.87
CA MET A 72 13.57 -10.31 2.05
C MET A 72 14.32 -9.30 2.90
N GLY A 73 13.57 -8.35 3.47
CA GLY A 73 14.11 -7.29 4.32
C GLY A 73 13.23 -7.04 5.53
N ASP A 74 13.85 -7.02 6.72
CA ASP A 74 13.20 -6.58 7.95
C ASP A 74 14.23 -5.86 8.85
N ILE A 75 13.76 -5.10 9.82
CA ILE A 75 14.66 -4.55 10.85
C ILE A 75 15.05 -5.60 11.90
N PHE A 76 14.28 -6.69 11.99
CA PHE A 76 14.44 -7.79 12.94
C PHE A 76 14.70 -9.12 12.21
N GLU A 77 15.87 -9.71 12.46
CA GLU A 77 16.26 -11.01 11.89
C GLU A 77 15.27 -12.12 12.27
N ASP A 78 14.80 -12.14 13.52
CA ASP A 78 13.84 -13.13 14.00
C ASP A 78 12.51 -13.09 13.24
N HIS A 79 12.05 -11.91 12.81
CA HIS A 79 10.86 -11.79 11.97
C HIS A 79 11.11 -12.29 10.54
N LEU A 80 12.26 -11.95 9.96
CA LEU A 80 12.65 -12.39 8.61
C LEU A 80 12.70 -13.91 8.53
N GLU A 81 13.41 -14.55 9.44
CA GLU A 81 13.57 -16.02 9.45
C GLU A 81 12.24 -16.73 9.74
N ALA A 82 11.44 -16.22 10.68
CA ALA A 82 10.10 -16.78 10.95
C ALA A 82 9.19 -16.69 9.71
N SER A 83 9.16 -15.53 9.05
CA SER A 83 8.39 -15.31 7.83
C SER A 83 8.84 -16.24 6.70
N LEU A 84 10.15 -16.34 6.45
CA LEU A 84 10.68 -17.20 5.39
C LEU A 84 10.33 -18.68 5.61
N ASN A 85 10.44 -19.16 6.85
CA ASN A 85 10.05 -20.52 7.22
C ASN A 85 8.55 -20.75 7.03
N GLU A 86 7.70 -19.78 7.40
CA GLU A 86 6.25 -19.87 7.21
C GLU A 86 5.86 -19.87 5.73
N ILE A 87 6.49 -19.04 4.88
CA ILE A 87 6.25 -19.04 3.43
C ILE A 87 6.67 -20.38 2.82
N ARG A 88 7.83 -20.93 3.22
CA ARG A 88 8.28 -22.27 2.76
C ARG A 88 7.36 -23.40 3.24
N ALA A 89 6.71 -23.23 4.38
CA ALA A 89 5.72 -24.16 4.94
C ALA A 89 4.27 -23.78 4.59
N SER A 90 4.06 -22.94 3.57
CA SER A 90 2.74 -22.42 3.22
C SER A 90 1.72 -23.53 3.00
N LYS A 91 0.49 -23.27 3.42
CA LYS A 91 -0.68 -24.12 3.14
C LYS A 91 -1.02 -24.19 1.64
N TYR A 92 -0.54 -23.23 0.85
CA TYR A 92 -0.76 -23.23 -0.59
C TYR A 92 0.27 -24.15 -1.26
N PRO A 93 -0.16 -25.14 -2.06
CA PRO A 93 0.70 -26.22 -2.53
C PRO A 93 1.81 -25.78 -3.49
N ASN A 94 1.68 -24.58 -4.08
CA ASN A 94 2.57 -24.07 -5.12
C ASN A 94 3.46 -22.89 -4.69
N VAL A 95 3.57 -22.64 -3.39
CA VAL A 95 4.32 -21.48 -2.86
C VAL A 95 5.78 -21.83 -2.60
N ALA A 96 6.06 -22.98 -1.99
CA ALA A 96 7.39 -23.33 -1.50
C ALA A 96 8.43 -23.38 -2.63
N GLU A 97 8.08 -23.89 -3.80
CA GLU A 97 8.96 -24.01 -4.95
C GLU A 97 9.30 -22.67 -5.62
N LYS A 98 8.50 -21.62 -5.33
CA LYS A 98 8.66 -20.25 -5.84
C LYS A 98 9.48 -19.36 -4.90
N VAL A 99 9.90 -19.88 -3.75
CA VAL A 99 10.81 -19.18 -2.82
C VAL A 99 12.26 -19.46 -3.21
N LYS A 100 12.97 -18.43 -3.65
CA LYS A 100 14.39 -18.44 -4.09
C LYS A 100 15.20 -17.38 -3.32
N VAL A 101 14.90 -17.24 -2.04
CA VAL A 101 15.62 -16.32 -1.14
C VAL A 101 16.84 -17.05 -0.58
N ASP A 102 18.02 -16.68 -1.08
CA ASP A 102 19.30 -17.18 -0.59
C ASP A 102 19.77 -16.37 0.63
N PRO A 103 20.62 -16.92 1.52
CA PRO A 103 21.08 -16.22 2.73
C PRO A 103 21.69 -14.83 2.49
N GLU A 104 22.34 -14.60 1.35
CA GLU A 104 22.91 -13.30 0.98
C GLU A 104 21.84 -12.23 0.67
N HIS A 105 20.59 -12.66 0.45
CA HIS A 105 19.42 -11.81 0.22
C HIS A 105 18.52 -11.69 1.46
N HIS A 106 19.04 -12.06 2.63
CA HIS A 106 18.44 -11.78 3.93
C HIS A 106 18.98 -10.44 4.43
N PHE A 107 18.20 -9.38 4.28
CA PHE A 107 18.64 -8.05 4.65
C PHE A 107 18.04 -7.64 6.00
N VAL A 108 18.90 -7.41 7.00
CA VAL A 108 18.49 -6.99 8.34
C VAL A 108 18.93 -5.55 8.63
N GLY A 109 18.02 -4.76 9.21
CA GLY A 109 18.30 -3.41 9.72
C GLY A 109 17.50 -2.32 9.00
N PHE A 110 17.63 -1.07 9.47
CA PHE A 110 16.88 0.07 8.92
C PHE A 110 17.17 0.36 7.45
N ASP A 111 18.31 -0.09 6.92
CA ASP A 111 18.68 0.04 5.52
C ASP A 111 18.28 -1.18 4.67
N ALA A 112 17.66 -2.21 5.25
CA ALA A 112 17.27 -3.44 4.56
C ALA A 112 16.39 -3.16 3.34
N TYR A 113 15.46 -2.20 3.43
CA TYR A 113 14.60 -1.82 2.32
C TYR A 113 15.39 -1.36 1.08
N LYS A 114 16.52 -0.65 1.28
CA LYS A 114 17.39 -0.21 0.18
C LYS A 114 18.12 -1.39 -0.45
N LYS A 115 18.56 -2.35 0.36
CA LYS A 115 19.25 -3.56 -0.11
C LYS A 115 18.32 -4.46 -0.92
N VAL A 116 17.07 -4.65 -0.47
CA VAL A 116 16.02 -5.35 -1.26
C VAL A 116 15.78 -4.65 -2.59
N LEU A 117 15.65 -3.31 -2.60
CA LEU A 117 15.44 -2.54 -3.82
C LEU A 117 16.63 -2.59 -4.80
N ALA A 118 17.85 -2.80 -4.28
CA ALA A 118 19.06 -2.96 -5.06
C ALA A 118 19.25 -4.39 -5.62
N SER A 119 18.48 -5.37 -5.12
CA SER A 119 18.46 -6.72 -5.68
C SER A 119 17.80 -6.75 -7.08
N GLU A 120 18.01 -7.85 -7.80
CA GLU A 120 17.33 -8.12 -9.06
C GLU A 120 15.85 -8.48 -8.84
N ILE A 121 15.02 -7.48 -8.58
CA ILE A 121 13.56 -7.60 -8.44
C ILE A 121 12.82 -6.72 -9.44
N ASP A 122 11.63 -7.15 -9.83
CA ASP A 122 10.67 -6.38 -10.64
C ASP A 122 9.57 -5.78 -9.75
N ILE A 123 9.16 -6.53 -8.73
CA ILE A 123 8.09 -6.19 -7.79
C ILE A 123 8.68 -6.04 -6.39
N VAL A 124 8.35 -4.96 -5.70
CA VAL A 124 8.61 -4.81 -4.27
C VAL A 124 7.30 -4.80 -3.48
N MET A 125 7.26 -5.55 -2.40
CA MET A 125 6.14 -5.63 -1.48
C MET A 125 6.46 -4.83 -0.21
N LEU A 126 5.74 -3.74 0.01
CA LEU A 126 5.92 -2.83 1.14
C LEU A 126 4.90 -3.14 2.24
N CYS A 127 5.31 -3.97 3.18
CA CYS A 127 4.50 -4.50 4.27
C CYS A 127 5.02 -4.08 5.65
N THR A 128 5.83 -3.00 5.70
CA THR A 128 6.31 -2.39 6.95
C THR A 128 5.21 -1.59 7.64
N PRO A 129 5.36 -1.29 8.94
CA PRO A 129 4.49 -0.34 9.63
C PRO A 129 4.31 0.98 8.84
N PRO A 130 3.12 1.60 8.89
CA PRO A 130 2.75 2.69 7.98
C PRO A 130 3.64 3.93 8.06
N GLY A 131 4.23 4.23 9.22
CA GLY A 131 5.15 5.36 9.38
C GLY A 131 6.36 5.32 8.44
N TYR A 132 6.75 4.13 7.95
CA TYR A 132 7.86 3.95 7.01
C TYR A 132 7.44 3.88 5.54
N ARG A 133 6.15 3.69 5.26
CA ARG A 133 5.66 3.43 3.88
C ARG A 133 6.02 4.55 2.90
N PRO A 134 5.91 5.85 3.25
CA PRO A 134 6.26 6.95 2.34
C PRO A 134 7.70 6.90 1.84
N MET A 135 8.67 6.74 2.74
CA MET A 135 10.08 6.68 2.35
C MET A 135 10.43 5.41 1.56
N HIS A 136 9.80 4.28 1.89
CA HIS A 136 10.00 3.03 1.15
C HIS A 136 9.39 3.12 -0.26
N PHE A 137 8.23 3.76 -0.40
CA PHE A 137 7.57 3.95 -1.68
C PHE A 137 8.33 4.92 -2.58
N GLU A 138 8.81 6.04 -2.05
CA GLU A 138 9.70 6.96 -2.78
C GLU A 138 10.93 6.23 -3.35
N ALA A 139 11.60 5.42 -2.51
CA ALA A 139 12.76 4.65 -2.93
C ALA A 139 12.41 3.58 -4.00
N ALA A 140 11.24 2.94 -3.88
CA ALA A 140 10.76 1.96 -4.86
C ALA A 140 10.49 2.59 -6.23
N VAL A 141 9.85 3.78 -6.24
CA VAL A 141 9.58 4.53 -7.47
C VAL A 141 10.89 5.02 -8.11
N GLU A 142 11.85 5.49 -7.31
CA GLU A 142 13.17 5.89 -7.80
C GLU A 142 13.94 4.70 -8.42
N ALA A 143 13.85 3.52 -7.79
CA ALA A 143 14.39 2.27 -8.31
C ALA A 143 13.56 1.66 -9.46
N LYS A 144 12.49 2.35 -9.90
CA LYS A 144 11.59 1.96 -11.00
C LYS A 144 10.98 0.56 -10.82
N LYS A 145 10.64 0.19 -9.59
CA LYS A 145 10.01 -1.10 -9.27
C LYS A 145 8.49 -1.00 -9.33
N HIS A 146 7.84 -2.07 -9.76
CA HIS A 146 6.40 -2.23 -9.52
C HIS A 146 6.17 -2.45 -8.03
N VAL A 147 5.06 -1.93 -7.50
CA VAL A 147 4.85 -1.89 -6.05
C VAL A 147 3.54 -2.56 -5.68
N PHE A 148 3.62 -3.49 -4.73
CA PHE A 148 2.52 -3.76 -3.82
C PHE A 148 2.80 -3.00 -2.52
N ALA A 149 1.86 -2.19 -2.06
CA ALA A 149 1.97 -1.50 -0.79
C ALA A 149 0.76 -1.82 0.06
N GLU A 150 0.97 -2.38 1.25
CA GLU A 150 -0.11 -2.48 2.23
C GLU A 150 -0.71 -1.11 2.52
N LYS A 151 -1.95 -1.04 3.02
CA LYS A 151 -2.53 0.19 3.58
C LYS A 151 -2.12 0.31 5.05
N PRO A 152 -2.14 1.51 5.69
CA PRO A 152 -2.43 2.87 5.19
C PRO A 152 -1.18 3.63 4.74
N PHE A 153 -1.18 4.45 3.69
CA PHE A 153 0.03 4.99 3.02
C PHE A 153 0.87 6.03 3.79
N GLY A 154 0.69 6.15 5.10
CA GLY A 154 1.43 7.02 6.00
C GLY A 154 0.64 7.23 7.31
N THR A 155 1.22 7.96 8.25
CA THR A 155 0.63 8.25 9.58
C THR A 155 0.46 9.73 9.86
N ASP A 156 0.96 10.59 8.97
CA ASP A 156 0.89 12.04 9.10
C ASP A 156 0.75 12.70 7.72
N PRO A 157 0.23 13.93 7.65
CA PRO A 157 -0.13 14.54 6.38
C PRO A 157 1.10 14.97 5.55
N VAL A 158 2.26 15.19 6.18
CA VAL A 158 3.49 15.56 5.46
C VAL A 158 4.01 14.34 4.71
N ASN A 159 4.08 13.19 5.37
CA ASN A 159 4.57 11.96 4.76
C ASN A 159 3.55 11.37 3.77
N VAL A 160 2.24 11.54 3.96
CA VAL A 160 1.27 11.14 2.92
C VAL A 160 1.37 12.04 1.68
N ARG A 161 1.59 13.36 1.81
CA ARG A 161 1.84 14.23 0.64
C ARG A 161 3.10 13.84 -0.13
N ARG A 162 4.14 13.42 0.58
CA ARG A 162 5.35 12.82 -0.02
C ARG A 162 5.02 11.56 -0.82
N PHE A 163 4.23 10.65 -0.25
CA PHE A 163 3.73 9.47 -0.96
C PHE A 163 2.93 9.88 -2.22
N MET A 164 2.03 10.85 -2.13
CA MET A 164 1.23 11.34 -3.28
C MET A 164 2.12 11.91 -4.40
N ALA A 165 3.21 12.61 -4.06
CA ALA A 165 4.17 13.10 -5.04
C ALA A 165 4.89 11.94 -5.76
N ALA A 166 5.31 10.92 -5.01
CA ALA A 166 5.88 9.70 -5.58
C ALA A 166 4.85 8.92 -6.42
N ALA A 167 3.56 8.95 -6.04
CA ALA A 167 2.50 8.29 -6.78
C ALA A 167 2.35 8.91 -8.19
N LYS A 168 2.35 10.25 -8.29
CA LYS A 168 2.36 10.96 -9.59
C LYS A 168 3.56 10.55 -10.45
N LYS A 169 4.76 10.52 -9.86
CA LYS A 169 5.97 10.06 -10.56
C LYS A 169 5.86 8.61 -11.03
N SER A 170 5.24 7.74 -10.23
CA SER A 170 5.04 6.32 -10.61
C SER A 170 4.08 6.16 -11.80
N GLU A 171 3.06 7.02 -11.92
CA GLU A 171 2.16 7.06 -13.08
C GLU A 171 2.86 7.56 -14.35
N GLU A 172 3.72 8.57 -14.23
CA GLU A 172 4.57 9.07 -15.33
C GLU A 172 5.51 7.98 -15.84
N LEU A 173 6.07 7.18 -14.92
CA LEU A 173 6.95 6.05 -15.22
C LEU A 173 6.19 4.78 -15.66
N LYS A 174 4.85 4.79 -15.68
CA LYS A 174 3.99 3.64 -15.97
C LYS A 174 4.27 2.41 -15.09
N LEU A 175 4.62 2.67 -13.83
CA LEU A 175 4.74 1.62 -12.83
C LEU A 175 3.34 1.19 -12.37
N THR A 176 3.10 -0.12 -12.30
CA THR A 176 1.95 -0.67 -11.56
C THR A 176 2.13 -0.43 -10.07
N VAL A 177 1.10 0.10 -9.42
CA VAL A 177 1.03 0.27 -7.96
C VAL A 177 -0.27 -0.33 -7.45
N MET A 178 -0.19 -1.46 -6.76
CA MET A 178 -1.31 -2.12 -6.10
C MET A 178 -1.30 -1.78 -4.60
N SER A 179 -2.47 -1.41 -4.08
CA SER A 179 -2.70 -1.18 -2.65
C SER A 179 -3.26 -2.43 -1.98
N GLY A 180 -2.87 -2.72 -0.74
CA GLY A 180 -3.53 -3.71 0.15
C GLY A 180 -4.92 -3.30 0.67
N ALA A 181 -5.57 -2.32 0.02
CA ALA A 181 -6.98 -1.99 0.23
C ALA A 181 -7.87 -3.02 -0.51
N GLN A 182 -7.74 -4.29 -0.08
CA GLN A 182 -8.31 -5.49 -0.69
C GLN A 182 -9.80 -5.43 -1.09
N ARG A 183 -10.63 -4.62 -0.42
CA ARG A 183 -12.05 -4.41 -0.81
C ARG A 183 -12.18 -3.89 -2.24
N ARG A 184 -11.17 -3.18 -2.78
CA ARG A 184 -11.11 -2.74 -4.18
C ARG A 184 -10.88 -3.89 -5.17
N SER A 185 -10.44 -5.05 -4.70
CA SER A 185 -10.28 -6.30 -5.48
C SER A 185 -11.35 -7.34 -5.13
N GLN A 186 -12.21 -7.06 -4.15
CA GLN A 186 -13.32 -7.95 -3.78
C GLN A 186 -14.48 -7.77 -4.76
N LYS A 187 -14.77 -8.82 -5.54
CA LYS A 187 -15.79 -8.81 -6.60
C LYS A 187 -17.14 -8.26 -6.15
N GLU A 188 -17.60 -8.62 -4.94
CA GLU A 188 -18.87 -8.15 -4.40
C GLU A 188 -18.91 -6.61 -4.25
N TYR A 189 -17.81 -6.01 -3.78
CA TYR A 189 -17.69 -4.56 -3.66
C TYR A 189 -17.55 -3.90 -5.02
N VAL A 190 -16.69 -4.43 -5.90
CA VAL A 190 -16.49 -3.91 -7.27
C VAL A 190 -17.80 -3.83 -8.03
N GLU A 191 -18.57 -4.92 -8.04
CA GLU A 191 -19.85 -4.96 -8.74
C GLU A 191 -20.91 -4.06 -8.08
N THR A 192 -20.92 -4.00 -6.73
CA THR A 192 -21.87 -3.14 -6.01
C THR A 192 -21.58 -1.66 -6.26
N VAL A 193 -20.33 -1.21 -6.14
CA VAL A 193 -19.94 0.19 -6.39
C VAL A 193 -20.20 0.56 -7.84
N LYS A 194 -19.94 -0.34 -8.79
CA LYS A 194 -20.33 -0.13 -10.20
C LYS A 194 -21.84 0.11 -10.32
N ARG A 195 -22.68 -0.73 -9.70
CA ARG A 195 -24.14 -0.57 -9.74
C ARG A 195 -24.63 0.72 -9.08
N ILE A 196 -23.99 1.16 -8.00
CA ILE A 196 -24.26 2.47 -7.39
C ILE A 196 -24.00 3.58 -8.40
N LYS A 197 -22.84 3.55 -9.07
CA LYS A 197 -22.47 4.54 -10.11
C LYS A 197 -23.38 4.48 -11.34
N ASP A 198 -23.93 3.31 -11.65
CA ASP A 198 -24.95 3.11 -12.69
C ASP A 198 -26.36 3.53 -12.24
N GLY A 199 -26.52 4.08 -11.02
CA GLY A 199 -27.77 4.67 -10.53
C GLY A 199 -28.72 3.72 -9.79
N ALA A 200 -28.26 2.52 -9.39
CA ALA A 200 -29.10 1.49 -8.77
C ALA A 200 -29.81 1.92 -7.47
N ILE A 201 -29.26 2.92 -6.76
CA ILE A 201 -29.86 3.49 -5.53
C ILE A 201 -30.24 4.97 -5.69
N GLY A 202 -30.18 5.53 -6.90
CA GLY A 202 -30.32 6.97 -7.14
C GLY A 202 -29.17 7.78 -6.53
N ASP A 203 -29.40 9.08 -6.27
CA ASP A 203 -28.42 9.96 -5.63
C ASP A 203 -28.12 9.50 -4.20
N VAL A 204 -26.84 9.46 -3.83
CA VAL A 204 -26.41 9.16 -2.46
C VAL A 204 -26.80 10.31 -1.54
N LEU A 205 -27.46 9.99 -0.43
CA LEU A 205 -27.99 10.97 0.54
C LEU A 205 -27.27 10.92 1.89
N ALA A 206 -26.84 9.74 2.32
CA ALA A 206 -26.13 9.56 3.58
C ALA A 206 -25.27 8.29 3.53
N THR A 207 -24.16 8.30 4.26
CA THR A 207 -23.27 7.15 4.38
C THR A 207 -22.85 6.92 5.82
N TYR A 208 -22.54 5.66 6.14
CA TYR A 208 -22.11 5.26 7.46
C TYR A 208 -20.94 4.29 7.34
N ALA A 209 -19.95 4.46 8.20
CA ALA A 209 -18.75 3.63 8.24
C ALA A 209 -18.46 3.23 9.68
N TYR A 210 -18.45 1.93 9.95
CA TYR A 210 -18.16 1.38 11.28
C TYR A 210 -17.00 0.39 11.25
N TRP A 211 -16.02 0.61 12.13
CA TRP A 211 -15.02 -0.39 12.50
C TRP A 211 -14.98 -0.54 14.02
N VAL A 212 -15.97 -1.25 14.55
CA VAL A 212 -16.12 -1.53 15.97
C VAL A 212 -15.66 -2.95 16.20
N GLY A 213 -14.47 -3.11 16.77
CA GLY A 213 -13.80 -4.40 16.92
C GLY A 213 -13.02 -4.52 18.23
N THR A 214 -11.97 -5.34 18.16
CA THR A 214 -11.05 -5.66 19.24
C THR A 214 -9.61 -5.33 18.83
N PRO A 215 -8.67 -5.11 19.77
CA PRO A 215 -7.26 -4.93 19.45
C PRO A 215 -6.74 -6.09 18.59
N VAL A 216 -6.07 -5.79 17.47
CA VAL A 216 -5.59 -6.80 16.52
C VAL A 216 -4.13 -7.16 16.75
N ILE A 217 -3.29 -6.19 17.10
CA ILE A 217 -1.90 -6.41 17.49
C ILE A 217 -1.70 -5.71 18.84
N GLN A 218 -1.34 -6.48 19.85
CA GLN A 218 -1.10 -5.99 21.20
C GLN A 218 0.01 -6.83 21.84
N GLN A 219 1.13 -6.19 22.16
CA GLN A 219 2.20 -6.87 22.89
C GLN A 219 1.75 -7.16 24.32
N LYS A 220 2.15 -8.33 24.84
CA LYS A 220 1.81 -8.76 26.21
C LYS A 220 2.69 -8.08 27.25
N GLN A 221 3.96 -7.84 26.92
CA GLN A 221 4.94 -7.17 27.75
C GLN A 221 6.13 -6.70 26.91
N ARG A 222 6.90 -5.75 27.44
CA ARG A 222 8.20 -5.35 26.89
C ARG A 222 9.29 -6.27 27.41
N ASP A 223 10.17 -6.77 26.54
CA ASP A 223 11.41 -7.41 26.96
C ASP A 223 12.32 -6.36 27.62
N ALA A 224 12.85 -6.67 28.80
CA ALA A 224 13.69 -5.75 29.58
C ALA A 224 14.97 -5.30 28.83
N ASN A 225 15.43 -6.08 27.85
CA ASN A 225 16.59 -5.75 27.03
C ASN A 225 16.28 -4.78 25.88
N TRP A 226 15.00 -4.59 25.54
CA TRP A 226 14.63 -3.69 24.46
C TRP A 226 14.67 -2.25 24.92
N LYS A 227 15.44 -1.42 24.20
CA LYS A 227 15.37 0.05 24.28
C LYS A 227 14.13 0.55 23.53
N ASP A 228 13.82 1.84 23.70
CA ASP A 228 12.54 2.41 23.24
C ASP A 228 12.32 2.23 21.74
N MET A 229 13.36 2.39 20.93
CA MET A 229 13.24 2.15 19.49
C MET A 229 12.84 0.71 19.18
N THR A 230 13.54 -0.28 19.73
CA THR A 230 13.19 -1.70 19.53
C THR A 230 11.79 -2.00 20.04
N TRP A 231 11.44 -1.52 21.23
CA TRP A 231 10.13 -1.71 21.84
C TRP A 231 9.01 -1.14 20.96
N GLN A 232 9.11 0.13 20.58
CA GLN A 232 8.07 0.79 19.80
C GLN A 232 7.93 0.17 18.41
N HIS A 233 8.97 -0.42 17.81
CA HIS A 233 8.83 -1.14 16.55
C HIS A 233 8.18 -2.52 16.71
N ARG A 234 8.50 -3.25 17.78
CA ARG A 234 7.85 -4.53 18.07
C ARG A 234 6.40 -4.36 18.53
N ALA A 235 6.10 -3.25 19.18
CA ALA A 235 4.75 -2.83 19.59
C ALA A 235 4.17 -1.73 18.68
N TRP A 236 4.59 -1.65 17.41
CA TRP A 236 4.28 -0.52 16.51
C TRP A 236 2.81 -0.12 16.48
N TYR A 237 1.90 -1.09 16.54
CA TYR A 237 0.47 -0.83 16.50
C TYR A 237 0.01 0.12 17.61
N SER A 238 0.64 0.05 18.79
CA SER A 238 0.29 0.85 19.97
C SER A 238 0.79 2.31 19.93
N PHE A 239 1.59 2.69 18.92
CA PHE A 239 2.22 4.00 18.86
C PHE A 239 1.77 4.82 17.65
N VAL A 240 1.14 5.97 17.91
CA VAL A 240 0.54 6.84 16.88
C VAL A 240 1.52 7.21 15.77
N TRP A 241 2.78 7.53 16.09
CA TRP A 241 3.74 7.99 15.09
C TRP A 241 4.05 6.95 14.01
N ILE A 242 3.99 5.65 14.35
CA ILE A 242 4.32 4.55 13.43
C ILE A 242 3.09 3.80 12.93
N CYS A 243 1.95 3.83 13.66
CA CYS A 243 0.69 3.17 13.32
C CYS A 243 -0.37 4.11 12.69
N GLY A 244 -0.48 5.35 13.19
CA GLY A 244 -1.55 6.28 12.82
C GLY A 244 -2.86 6.08 13.59
N ASP A 245 -2.87 5.24 14.63
CA ASP A 245 -4.07 4.87 15.40
C ASP A 245 -5.04 3.96 14.61
N GLN A 246 -6.11 3.49 15.25
CA GLN A 246 -7.08 2.60 14.64
C GLN A 246 -7.79 3.23 13.43
N ILE A 247 -8.04 4.54 13.45
CA ILE A 247 -8.73 5.20 12.35
C ILE A 247 -7.93 5.10 11.05
N VAL A 248 -6.61 5.27 11.12
CA VAL A 248 -5.71 5.17 9.97
C VAL A 248 -5.40 3.71 9.65
N GLU A 249 -5.10 2.85 10.63
CA GLU A 249 -4.70 1.46 10.35
C GLU A 249 -5.88 0.59 9.91
N GLN A 250 -7.01 0.62 10.62
CA GLN A 250 -8.13 -0.28 10.38
C GLN A 250 -9.31 0.38 9.69
N HIS A 251 -9.79 1.47 10.27
CA HIS A 251 -11.03 2.10 9.81
C HIS A 251 -10.91 2.67 8.40
N LEU A 252 -9.68 2.92 7.93
CA LEU A 252 -9.37 3.24 6.54
C LEU A 252 -10.10 2.33 5.56
N HIS A 253 -10.24 1.02 5.82
CA HIS A 253 -10.93 0.13 4.90
C HIS A 253 -12.37 0.60 4.61
N ASN A 254 -13.10 1.05 5.64
CA ASN A 254 -14.48 1.52 5.48
C ASN A 254 -14.52 2.93 4.88
N ILE A 255 -13.64 3.82 5.35
CA ILE A 255 -13.53 5.18 4.81
C ILE A 255 -13.16 5.16 3.32
N ASP A 256 -12.24 4.28 2.92
CA ASP A 256 -11.83 4.09 1.53
C ASP A 256 -12.98 3.61 0.63
N VAL A 257 -13.83 2.69 1.12
CA VAL A 257 -15.03 2.26 0.40
C VAL A 257 -16.00 3.42 0.19
N ILE A 258 -16.22 4.25 1.22
CA ILE A 258 -17.11 5.41 1.08
C ILE A 258 -16.52 6.45 0.13
N ASN A 259 -15.23 6.77 0.24
CA ASN A 259 -14.53 7.62 -0.74
C ASN A 259 -14.66 7.08 -2.17
N TRP A 260 -14.59 5.77 -2.35
CA TRP A 260 -14.75 5.14 -3.66
C TRP A 260 -16.17 5.26 -4.24
N VAL A 261 -17.18 5.11 -3.37
CA VAL A 261 -18.60 5.32 -3.71
C VAL A 261 -18.83 6.77 -4.10
N MET A 262 -18.32 7.72 -3.31
CA MET A 262 -18.49 9.15 -3.52
C MET A 262 -17.63 9.71 -4.66
N GLY A 263 -16.61 8.96 -5.10
CA GLY A 263 -15.73 9.35 -6.20
C GLY A 263 -14.70 10.43 -5.83
N GLY A 264 -14.38 10.57 -4.54
CA GLY A 264 -13.46 11.58 -4.03
C GLY A 264 -13.31 11.50 -2.51
N HIS A 265 -12.80 12.57 -1.91
CA HIS A 265 -12.59 12.71 -0.46
C HIS A 265 -13.47 13.82 0.12
N PRO A 266 -13.75 13.80 1.43
CA PRO A 266 -14.48 14.88 2.10
C PRO A 266 -13.68 16.19 2.16
N VAL A 267 -14.39 17.31 2.33
CA VAL A 267 -13.80 18.66 2.43
C VAL A 267 -13.73 19.18 3.86
N GLU A 268 -14.55 18.64 4.77
CA GLU A 268 -14.61 19.05 6.17
C GLU A 268 -14.85 17.84 7.07
N VAL A 269 -14.42 17.94 8.32
CA VAL A 269 -14.66 16.92 9.35
C VAL A 269 -14.80 17.57 10.73
N VAL A 270 -15.71 17.03 11.54
CA VAL A 270 -15.68 17.19 13.00
C VAL A 270 -15.46 15.82 13.62
N ALA A 271 -14.52 15.71 14.55
CA ALA A 271 -14.19 14.43 15.18
C ALA A 271 -13.93 14.58 16.68
N THR A 272 -14.25 13.52 17.42
CA THR A 272 -13.93 13.36 18.84
C THR A 272 -13.43 11.94 19.07
N GLY A 273 -12.58 11.74 20.06
CA GLY A 273 -12.05 10.42 20.38
C GLY A 273 -11.34 10.41 21.73
N GLY A 274 -10.98 9.21 22.19
CA GLY A 274 -10.28 9.07 23.45
C GLY A 274 -9.96 7.62 23.80
N ALA A 275 -9.64 7.42 25.08
CA ALA A 275 -9.41 6.12 25.67
C ALA A 275 -10.36 5.94 26.86
N ALA A 276 -11.34 5.06 26.72
CA ALA A 276 -12.36 4.78 27.73
C ALA A 276 -12.07 3.50 28.53
N TRP A 277 -11.51 2.45 27.91
CA TRP A 277 -11.16 1.21 28.61
C TRP A 277 -9.66 0.95 28.64
N ARG A 278 -8.89 1.45 27.66
CA ARG A 278 -7.44 1.19 27.60
C ARG A 278 -6.73 1.84 28.79
N PRO A 279 -6.11 1.04 29.68
CA PRO A 279 -5.25 1.58 30.73
C PRO A 279 -4.09 2.36 30.12
N ARG A 280 -3.63 3.40 30.81
CA ARG A 280 -2.41 4.15 30.43
C ARG A 280 -1.15 3.40 30.88
N GLU A 281 -1.01 2.17 30.39
CA GLU A 281 0.15 1.31 30.61
C GLU A 281 0.99 1.22 29.33
N GLU A 282 2.28 0.95 29.47
CA GLU A 282 3.25 0.96 28.37
C GLU A 282 2.83 0.08 27.19
N ILE A 283 2.21 -1.09 27.46
CA ILE A 283 1.78 -2.03 26.42
C ILE A 283 0.75 -1.40 25.47
N TYR A 284 -0.15 -0.56 25.97
CA TYR A 284 -1.20 0.07 25.18
C TYR A 284 -0.73 1.34 24.44
N GLY A 285 0.49 1.79 24.73
CA GLY A 285 1.11 2.94 24.09
C GLY A 285 0.25 4.21 24.21
N ASN A 286 0.06 4.91 23.10
CA ASN A 286 -0.59 6.23 23.07
C ASN A 286 -1.74 6.38 22.08
N ILE A 287 -2.23 5.27 21.50
CA ILE A 287 -3.40 5.24 20.62
C ILE A 287 -4.72 5.37 21.39
N PHE A 288 -5.75 5.89 20.73
CA PHE A 288 -7.12 5.93 21.21
C PHE A 288 -7.81 4.56 21.07
N ASP A 289 -8.86 4.34 21.85
CA ASP A 289 -9.69 3.12 21.75
C ASP A 289 -11.05 3.37 21.10
N HIS A 290 -11.42 4.63 20.85
CA HIS A 290 -12.57 5.00 20.04
C HIS A 290 -12.42 6.39 19.43
N ILE A 291 -12.98 6.55 18.23
CA ILE A 291 -13.09 7.83 17.51
C ILE A 291 -14.46 7.87 16.83
N SER A 292 -15.17 8.98 16.98
CA SER A 292 -16.36 9.34 16.20
C SER A 292 -16.00 10.52 15.30
N ALA A 293 -16.34 10.43 14.03
CA ALA A 293 -16.11 11.48 13.05
C ALA A 293 -17.33 11.68 12.16
N ASP A 294 -17.64 12.92 11.82
CA ASP A 294 -18.63 13.28 10.82
C ASP A 294 -17.93 14.04 9.70
N PHE A 295 -17.88 13.43 8.52
CA PHE A 295 -17.19 13.97 7.34
C PHE A 295 -18.21 14.55 6.36
N VAL A 296 -17.90 15.68 5.74
CA VAL A 296 -18.76 16.33 4.75
C VAL A 296 -18.09 16.30 3.36
N TYR A 297 -18.78 15.76 2.36
CA TYR A 297 -18.33 15.79 0.95
C TYR A 297 -18.69 17.12 0.26
N PRO A 298 -18.05 17.46 -0.88
CA PRO A 298 -18.34 18.69 -1.62
C PRO A 298 -19.83 18.91 -1.96
N ASN A 299 -20.60 17.83 -2.13
CA ASN A 299 -22.02 17.88 -2.43
C ASN A 299 -22.92 17.90 -1.19
N GLY A 300 -22.35 18.06 0.02
CA GLY A 300 -23.08 18.10 1.29
C GLY A 300 -23.54 16.74 1.81
N VAL A 301 -23.14 15.62 1.19
CA VAL A 301 -23.40 14.28 1.75
C VAL A 301 -22.43 14.00 2.89
N HIS A 302 -22.92 13.37 3.96
CA HIS A 302 -22.13 13.06 5.15
C HIS A 302 -21.70 11.59 5.23
N ILE A 303 -20.58 11.35 5.90
CA ILE A 303 -20.23 10.07 6.53
C ILE A 303 -20.38 10.21 8.04
N SER A 304 -21.32 9.48 8.64
CA SER A 304 -21.28 9.23 10.07
C SER A 304 -20.37 8.04 10.35
N SER A 305 -19.19 8.33 10.89
CA SER A 305 -18.07 7.41 11.04
C SER A 305 -17.79 7.11 12.52
N TYR A 306 -17.61 5.84 12.86
CA TYR A 306 -17.20 5.45 14.21
C TYR A 306 -16.31 4.21 14.21
N CYS A 307 -15.17 4.30 14.89
CA CYS A 307 -14.30 3.15 15.14
C CYS A 307 -14.04 2.97 16.63
N ARG A 308 -13.83 1.71 17.03
CA ARG A 308 -13.57 1.34 18.42
C ARG A 308 -12.77 0.03 18.51
N GLN A 309 -11.88 -0.10 19.47
CA GLN A 309 -11.13 -1.33 19.80
C GLN A 309 -11.25 -1.64 21.28
N TYR A 310 -12.17 -2.53 21.66
CA TYR A 310 -12.42 -2.94 23.04
C TYR A 310 -12.04 -4.43 23.28
N PRO A 311 -11.96 -4.94 24.52
CA PRO A 311 -11.58 -6.33 24.77
C PRO A 311 -12.46 -7.34 24.03
N HIS A 312 -11.89 -8.52 23.81
CA HIS A 312 -12.59 -9.65 23.20
C HIS A 312 -13.83 -10.05 24.00
N GLY A 313 -14.86 -10.53 23.29
CA GLY A 313 -16.15 -10.92 23.88
C GLY A 313 -17.20 -9.81 23.92
N LEU A 314 -16.84 -8.57 23.55
CA LEU A 314 -17.79 -7.46 23.45
C LEU A 314 -18.40 -7.34 22.03
N PRO A 315 -19.60 -6.73 21.89
CA PRO A 315 -20.25 -6.59 20.60
C PRO A 315 -19.38 -5.86 19.57
N THR A 316 -19.30 -6.40 18.35
CA THR A 316 -18.56 -5.85 17.23
C THR A 316 -19.49 -5.42 16.09
N ASN A 317 -19.03 -4.49 15.25
CA ASN A 317 -19.70 -4.06 14.04
C ASN A 317 -18.67 -3.53 13.05
N ILE A 318 -18.40 -4.30 11.99
CA ILE A 318 -17.61 -3.84 10.84
C ILE A 318 -18.56 -3.77 9.65
N SER A 319 -18.95 -2.55 9.26
CA SER A 319 -19.94 -2.36 8.21
C SER A 319 -19.89 -1.00 7.55
N GLU A 320 -20.40 -0.98 6.33
CA GLU A 320 -20.73 0.20 5.54
C GLU A 320 -22.22 0.21 5.27
N LEU A 321 -22.79 1.41 5.20
CA LEU A 321 -24.14 1.62 4.70
C LEU A 321 -24.15 2.85 3.81
N VAL A 322 -24.66 2.69 2.60
CA VAL A 322 -24.92 3.79 1.66
C VAL A 322 -26.41 3.87 1.45
N VAL A 323 -26.99 5.03 1.75
CA VAL A 323 -28.40 5.34 1.56
C VAL A 323 -28.52 6.28 0.37
N GLY A 324 -29.31 5.89 -0.62
CA GLY A 324 -29.65 6.72 -1.77
C GLY A 324 -31.15 6.99 -1.88
N SER A 325 -31.52 7.90 -2.76
CA SER A 325 -32.91 8.33 -2.97
C SER A 325 -33.87 7.22 -3.44
N LYS A 326 -33.34 6.10 -3.96
CA LYS A 326 -34.12 4.97 -4.47
C LYS A 326 -33.82 3.64 -3.75
N GLY A 327 -32.97 3.64 -2.72
CA GLY A 327 -32.62 2.41 -2.02
C GLY A 327 -31.41 2.53 -1.12
N ARG A 328 -30.89 1.38 -0.66
CA ARG A 328 -29.69 1.32 0.17
C ARG A 328 -28.88 0.07 -0.10
N THR A 329 -27.60 0.09 0.28
CA THR A 329 -26.68 -1.04 0.15
C THR A 329 -25.67 -1.06 1.28
N ASN A 330 -25.17 -2.24 1.63
CA ASN A 330 -24.03 -2.43 2.53
C ASN A 330 -22.70 -2.55 1.76
N CYS A 331 -22.64 -1.98 0.56
CA CYS A 331 -21.50 -1.99 -0.36
C CYS A 331 -21.09 -3.36 -0.91
N LYS A 332 -21.75 -4.47 -0.55
CA LYS A 332 -21.44 -5.81 -1.09
C LYS A 332 -22.66 -6.62 -1.55
N ASN A 333 -23.86 -6.33 -1.03
CA ASN A 333 -25.06 -7.15 -1.25
C ASN A 333 -25.64 -7.11 -2.67
N MET A 334 -25.08 -6.32 -3.59
CA MET A 334 -25.50 -6.30 -4.98
C MET A 334 -24.51 -7.00 -5.91
N GLY A 335 -23.33 -7.36 -5.41
CA GLY A 335 -22.32 -8.09 -6.16
C GLY A 335 -22.40 -9.59 -5.95
N THR A 336 -21.69 -10.32 -6.79
CA THR A 336 -21.57 -11.77 -6.72
C THR A 336 -20.29 -12.16 -5.97
N LYS A 337 -20.35 -13.28 -5.25
CA LYS A 337 -19.18 -13.83 -4.55
C LYS A 337 -18.05 -14.06 -5.54
N GLY A 338 -16.86 -13.59 -5.18
CA GLY A 338 -15.62 -13.81 -5.93
C GLY A 338 -14.66 -14.74 -5.20
N GLU A 339 -13.45 -14.82 -5.74
CA GLU A 339 -12.29 -15.44 -5.08
C GLU A 339 -11.86 -14.65 -3.84
N ASP A 340 -10.89 -15.20 -3.10
CA ASP A 340 -10.23 -14.49 -1.99
C ASP A 340 -9.68 -13.14 -2.49
N PRO A 341 -10.17 -11.99 -1.96
CA PRO A 341 -9.75 -10.67 -2.42
C PRO A 341 -8.25 -10.41 -2.22
N TYR A 342 -7.63 -11.05 -1.21
CA TYR A 342 -6.21 -10.90 -0.97
C TYR A 342 -5.35 -11.65 -2.00
N VAL A 343 -5.88 -12.71 -2.63
CA VAL A 343 -5.20 -13.36 -3.77
C VAL A 343 -5.51 -12.57 -5.06
N GLN A 344 -6.75 -12.13 -5.21
CA GLN A 344 -7.21 -11.40 -6.39
C GLN A 344 -6.44 -10.10 -6.64
N GLU A 345 -6.11 -9.32 -5.60
CA GLU A 345 -5.31 -8.10 -5.76
C GLU A 345 -3.91 -8.37 -6.36
N HIS A 346 -3.28 -9.48 -5.99
CA HIS A 346 -1.99 -9.85 -6.55
C HIS A 346 -2.10 -10.37 -7.99
N ILE A 347 -3.17 -11.11 -8.32
CA ILE A 347 -3.47 -11.53 -9.69
C ILE A 347 -3.63 -10.31 -10.60
N ASP A 348 -4.43 -9.34 -10.16
CA ASP A 348 -4.71 -8.13 -10.94
C ASP A 348 -3.47 -7.25 -11.10
N MET A 349 -2.64 -7.14 -10.05
CA MET A 349 -1.34 -6.48 -10.13
C MET A 349 -0.43 -7.10 -11.19
N VAL A 350 -0.27 -8.43 -11.18
CA VAL A 350 0.60 -9.12 -12.15
C VAL A 350 0.04 -9.01 -13.58
N LYS A 351 -1.28 -9.08 -13.76
CA LYS A 351 -1.92 -8.82 -15.06
C LYS A 351 -1.66 -7.39 -15.56
N SER A 352 -1.73 -6.40 -14.68
CA SER A 352 -1.40 -5.00 -15.00
C SER A 352 0.06 -4.87 -15.46
N ILE A 353 1.01 -5.44 -14.71
CA ILE A 353 2.44 -5.44 -15.06
C ILE A 353 2.68 -6.06 -16.44
N ARG A 354 2.01 -7.17 -16.73
CA ARG A 354 2.17 -7.91 -17.99
C ARG A 354 1.38 -7.33 -19.18
N GLY A 355 0.59 -6.28 -18.97
CA GLY A 355 -0.32 -5.76 -19.99
C GLY A 355 -1.44 -6.73 -20.39
N GLN A 356 -1.77 -7.70 -19.52
CA GLN A 356 -2.81 -8.70 -19.71
C GLN A 356 -4.15 -8.29 -19.07
N GLY A 357 -4.17 -7.13 -18.39
CA GLY A 357 -5.32 -6.53 -17.76
C GLY A 357 -5.24 -5.00 -17.82
N PRO A 358 -6.18 -4.29 -17.18
CA PRO A 358 -6.11 -2.84 -17.08
C PRO A 358 -4.83 -2.41 -16.35
N TYR A 359 -4.29 -1.25 -16.72
CA TYR A 359 -3.22 -0.60 -15.97
C TYR A 359 -3.74 -0.19 -14.59
N ILE A 360 -3.01 -0.53 -13.53
CA ILE A 360 -3.37 -0.26 -12.14
C ILE A 360 -2.35 0.67 -11.49
N ASN A 361 -2.82 1.82 -11.02
CA ASN A 361 -2.10 2.66 -10.07
C ASN A 361 -3.06 3.16 -9.00
N HIS A 362 -3.03 2.53 -7.82
CA HIS A 362 -3.84 2.91 -6.67
C HIS A 362 -3.15 3.95 -5.78
N GLY A 363 -1.94 4.40 -6.15
CA GLY A 363 -1.09 5.24 -5.32
C GLY A 363 -1.80 6.52 -4.86
N MET A 364 -2.36 7.29 -5.78
CA MET A 364 -3.08 8.53 -5.44
C MET A 364 -4.37 8.24 -4.68
N THR A 365 -5.23 7.38 -5.23
CA THR A 365 -6.58 7.11 -4.70
C THR A 365 -6.55 6.66 -3.23
N VAL A 366 -5.66 5.73 -2.88
CA VAL A 366 -5.57 5.21 -1.50
C VAL A 366 -4.76 6.14 -0.59
N ALA A 367 -3.87 6.98 -1.14
CA ALA A 367 -3.23 8.04 -0.36
C ALA A 367 -4.25 9.11 0.06
N GLU A 368 -5.22 9.46 -0.79
CA GLU A 368 -6.31 10.37 -0.42
C GLU A 368 -7.22 9.76 0.66
N SER A 369 -7.53 8.46 0.58
CA SER A 369 -8.24 7.77 1.66
C SER A 369 -7.44 7.71 2.96
N THR A 370 -6.11 7.55 2.87
CA THR A 370 -5.22 7.65 4.04
C THR A 370 -5.27 9.07 4.62
N MET A 371 -5.21 10.11 3.79
CA MET A 371 -5.33 11.50 4.21
C MET A 371 -6.69 11.80 4.84
N THR A 372 -7.77 11.14 4.40
CA THR A 372 -9.10 11.29 5.01
C THR A 372 -9.11 10.82 6.47
N CYS A 373 -8.24 9.86 6.82
CA CYS A 373 -8.17 9.29 8.17
C CYS A 373 -7.25 10.09 9.12
N ILE A 374 -6.49 11.06 8.60
CA ILE A 374 -5.48 11.86 9.32
C ILE A 374 -6.02 13.28 9.48
#